data_AF-A0A498ISZ3-F1
#
_entry.id   AF-A0A498ISZ3-F1
#
_cell.length_a   1.000
_cell.length_b   1.000
_cell.length_c   1.000
_cell.angle_alpha   90.00
_cell.angle_beta   90.00
_cell.angle_gamma   90.00
#
_symmetry.space_group_name_H-M   'P 1'
#
loop_
_entity.id
_entity.type
_entity.pdbx_description
1 polymer ?
#
loop_
_entity_poly.entity_id
_entity_poly.type
_entity_poly.pdbx_seq_one_letter_code
_entity_poly.pdbx_strand_id
1 'polypeptide(L)' 'MKVILVIVSLLLFNSLLLCYSIEDNVACLEGVKSSFTDLEGRLSQWDLANRLVTSICKLVGVTCWNEKENRLISLQLPSM' A
#
# COMPACT_ATOMS: atom_id res chain seq x y z
N MET A 1 -34.11 -12.67 -24.81
CA MET A 1 -32.89 -13.45 -24.56
C MET A 1 -31.61 -12.72 -24.98
N LYS A 2 -31.50 -12.25 -26.23
CA LYS A 2 -30.30 -11.52 -26.74
C LYS A 2 -29.96 -10.24 -25.96
N VAL A 3 -30.96 -9.41 -25.65
CA VAL A 3 -30.78 -8.14 -24.91
C VAL A 3 -30.28 -8.38 -23.48
N ILE A 4 -30.83 -9.40 -22.80
CA ILE A 4 -30.41 -9.79 -21.44
C ILE A 4 -28.94 -10.22 -21.45
N LEU A 5 -28.53 -10.99 -22.47
CA LEU A 5 -27.15 -11.46 -22.61
C LEU A 5 -26.17 -10.30 -22.83
N VAL A 6 -26.58 -9.27 -23.59
CA VAL A 6 -25.79 -8.05 -23.79
C VAL A 6 -25.66 -7.25 -22.49
N ILE A 7 -26.76 -7.10 -21.73
CA ILE A 7 -26.74 -6.39 -20.44
C ILE A 7 -25.84 -7.11 -19.42
N VAL A 8 -25.95 -8.44 -19.33
CA VAL A 8 -25.08 -9.25 -18.45
C VAL A 8 -23.61 -9.12 -18.86
N SER A 9 -23.32 -9.14 -20.16
CA SER A 9 -21.96 -8.98 -20.68
C SER A 9 -21.37 -7.59 -20.33
N LEU A 10 -22.16 -6.53 -20.47
CA LEU A 10 -21.75 -5.16 -20.12
C LEU A 10 -21.49 -4.99 -18.60
N LEU A 11 -22.31 -5.61 -17.75
CA LEU A 11 -22.13 -5.58 -16.30
C LEU A 11 -20.85 -6.30 -15.87
N LEU A 12 -20.56 -7.47 -16.47
CA LEU A 12 -19.33 -8.24 -16.19
C LEU A 12 -18.07 -7.51 -16.66
N PHE A 13 -18.15 -6.78 -17.78
CA PHE A 13 -17.03 -5.99 -18.30
C PHE A 13 -16.67 -4.81 -17.38
N ASN A 14 -17.66 -4.15 -16.79
CA ASN A 14 -17.44 -3.05 -15.85
C ASN A 14 -16.77 -3.51 -14.54
N SER A 15 -17.07 -4.72 -14.05
CA SER A 15 -16.41 -5.27 -12.86
C SER A 15 -14.92 -5.57 -13.06
N LEU A 16 -14.48 -5.82 -14.29
CA LEU A 16 -13.07 -6.07 -14.64
C LEU A 16 -12.24 -4.78 -14.73
N LEU A 17 -12.90 -3.63 -14.92
CA LEU A 17 -12.26 -2.31 -15.00
C LEU A 17 -12.14 -1.61 -13.65
N LEU A 18 -12.64 -2.23 -12.57
CA LEU A 18 -12.43 -1.75 -11.22
C LEU A 18 -10.97 -2.00 -10.85
N CYS A 19 -10.11 -1.01 -11.13
CA CYS A 19 -8.80 -0.93 -10.54
C CYS A 19 -8.99 -0.71 -9.04
N TYR A 20 -9.02 -1.79 -8.26
CA TYR A 20 -8.86 -1.71 -6.82
C TYR A 20 -7.40 -1.29 -6.59
N SER A 21 -7.18 0.00 -6.43
CA SER A 21 -6.02 0.48 -5.69
C SER A 21 -6.25 0.09 -4.24
N ILE A 22 -6.08 -1.20 -3.93
CA ILE A 22 -5.70 -1.58 -2.57
C ILE A 22 -4.39 -0.83 -2.38
N GLU A 23 -4.46 0.17 -1.52
CA GLU A 23 -3.35 0.98 -1.10
C GLU A 23 -2.35 0.01 -0.45
N ASP A 24 -1.49 -0.61 -1.27
CA ASP A 24 -0.43 -1.50 -0.78
C ASP A 24 0.66 -0.59 -0.23
N ASN A 25 0.36 0.01 0.92
CA ASN A 25 1.24 0.90 1.65
C ASN A 25 2.58 0.21 1.94
N VAL A 26 2.60 -1.14 2.01
CA VAL A 26 3.84 -1.91 2.12
C VAL A 26 4.68 -1.78 0.85
N ALA A 27 4.10 -2.01 -0.34
CA ALA A 27 4.81 -1.86 -1.61
C ALA A 27 5.32 -0.42 -1.83
N CYS A 28 4.55 0.60 -1.39
CA CYS A 28 5.02 1.98 -1.40
C CYS A 28 6.29 2.15 -0.54
N LEU A 29 6.28 1.64 0.69
CA LEU A 29 7.42 1.72 1.60
C LEU A 29 8.61 0.87 1.14
N GLU A 30 8.40 -0.27 0.47
CA GLU A 30 9.45 -1.04 -0.20
C GLU A 30 10.10 -0.22 -1.32
N GLY A 31 9.29 0.48 -2.12
CA GLY A 31 9.76 1.41 -3.15
C GLY A 31 10.59 2.56 -2.58
N VAL A 32 10.13 3.17 -1.48
CA VAL A 32 10.90 4.20 -0.77
C VAL A 32 12.21 3.63 -0.25
N LYS A 33 12.18 2.50 0.46
CA LYS A 33 13.39 1.85 1.01
C LYS A 33 14.43 1.52 -0.06
N SER A 34 13.99 1.10 -1.25
CA SER A 34 14.89 0.78 -2.36
C SER A 34 15.39 2.01 -3.13
N SER A 35 14.72 3.16 -3.01
CA SER A 35 15.10 4.39 -3.71
C SER A 35 16.20 5.21 -3.00
N PHE A 36 16.43 4.96 -1.70
CA PHE A 36 17.41 5.69 -0.90
C PHE A 36 18.55 4.78 -0.44
N THR A 37 19.79 5.27 -0.55
CA THR A 37 20.95 4.64 0.10
C THR A 37 20.94 5.06 1.57
N ASP A 38 20.67 4.10 2.46
CA ASP A 38 20.52 4.35 3.89
C ASP A 38 21.86 4.26 4.63
N LEU A 39 22.61 5.37 4.69
CA LEU A 39 23.92 5.44 5.34
C LEU A 39 23.84 5.33 6.87
N GLU A 40 22.77 5.86 7.47
CA GLU A 40 22.55 5.87 8.91
C GLU A 40 21.74 4.66 9.42
N GLY A 41 21.31 3.77 8.52
CA GLY A 41 20.57 2.56 8.88
C GLY A 41 19.14 2.81 9.36
N ARG A 42 18.55 3.99 9.12
CA ARG A 42 17.21 4.35 9.61
C ARG A 42 16.08 3.61 8.87
N LEU A 43 16.21 3.43 7.56
CA LEU A 43 15.29 2.63 6.75
C LEU A 43 15.57 1.13 6.83
N SER A 44 16.79 0.74 7.18
CA SER A 44 17.20 -0.65 7.33
C SER A 44 16.35 -1.35 8.40
N GLN A 45 15.94 -0.60 9.44
CA GLN A 45 15.04 -1.02 10.51
C GLN A 45 13.60 -1.29 10.05
N TRP A 46 13.21 -0.85 8.85
CA TRP A 46 11.89 -1.17 8.30
C TRP A 46 11.82 -2.64 7.93
N ASP A 47 11.17 -3.44 8.78
CA ASP A 47 10.83 -4.82 8.48
C ASP A 47 9.50 -4.89 7.73
N LEU A 48 9.61 -5.01 6.41
CA LEU A 48 8.49 -5.09 5.46
C LEU A 48 8.26 -6.53 4.96
N ALA A 49 9.05 -7.50 5.42
CA ALA A 49 9.02 -8.87 4.89
C ALA A 49 7.73 -9.61 5.27
N ASN A 50 7.10 -9.23 6.40
CA ASN A 50 5.96 -9.94 6.96
C ASN A 50 4.71 -9.06 7.01
N ARG A 51 4.03 -8.95 5.86
CA ARG A 51 2.85 -8.10 5.63
C ARG A 51 1.70 -8.28 6.64
N LEU A 52 1.67 -9.43 7.33
CA LEU A 52 0.61 -9.81 8.27
C LEU A 52 0.97 -9.57 9.75
N VAL A 53 2.26 -9.49 10.09
CA VAL A 53 2.72 -9.52 11.50
C VAL A 53 3.12 -8.14 11.99
N THR A 54 3.60 -7.28 11.08
CA THR A 54 4.15 -5.98 11.44
C THR A 54 3.28 -4.87 10.87
N SER A 55 2.66 -4.06 11.74
CA SER A 55 1.96 -2.85 11.32
C SER A 55 2.98 -1.82 10.85
N ILE A 56 2.82 -1.33 9.61
CA ILE A 56 3.65 -0.26 9.04
C ILE A 56 3.62 1.02 9.88
N CYS A 57 2.57 1.22 10.68
CA CYS A 57 2.38 2.40 11.53
C CYS A 57 3.38 2.48 12.68
N LYS A 58 4.12 1.39 12.95
CA LYS A 58 5.17 1.33 13.96
C LYS A 58 6.57 1.65 13.41
N LEU A 59 6.68 1.82 12.09
CA LEU A 59 7.95 2.14 11.45
C LEU A 59 8.36 3.57 11.74
N VAL A 60 9.67 3.79 11.92
CA VAL A 60 10.19 5.15 12.14
C VAL A 60 9.84 6.06 10.96
N GLY A 61 9.32 7.26 11.26
CA GLY A 61 8.93 8.23 10.24
C GLY A 61 7.59 7.97 9.55
N VAL A 62 6.91 6.85 9.85
CA VAL A 62 5.57 6.56 9.32
C VAL A 62 4.50 7.07 10.29
N THR A 63 3.48 7.72 9.76
CA THR A 63 2.25 8.05 10.49
C THR A 63 1.07 7.46 9.75
N CYS A 64 0.13 6.87 10.50
CA CYS A 64 -1.10 6.31 9.97
C CYS A 64 -2.32 7.14 10.37
N TRP A 65 -3.42 6.93 9.64
CA TRP A 65 -4.70 7.60 9.87
C TRP A 65 -5.27 7.32 11.28
N ASN A 66 -5.10 6.09 11.77
CA ASN A 66 -5.41 5.68 13.13
C ASN A 66 -4.54 4.46 13.51
N GLU A 67 -4.64 4.00 14.76
CA GLU A 67 -3.85 2.86 15.28
C GLU A 67 -4.40 1.48 14.90
N LYS A 68 -5.59 1.41 14.29
CA LYS A 68 -6.31 0.17 13.98
C LYS A 68 -6.18 -0.27 12.52
N GLU A 69 -5.69 0.61 11.66
CA GLU A 69 -5.59 0.40 10.22
C GLU A 69 -4.18 0.72 9.72
N ASN A 70 -3.67 -0.10 8.79
CA ASN A 70 -2.39 0.15 8.10
C ASN A 70 -2.57 1.16 6.95
N ARG A 71 -3.24 2.28 7.23
CA ARG A 71 -3.50 3.35 6.26
C ARG A 71 -2.54 4.50 6.50
N LEU A 72 -1.59 4.69 5.59
CA LEU A 72 -0.59 5.75 5.68
C LEU A 72 -1.26 7.14 5.56
N ILE A 73 -0.86 8.10 6.39
CA ILE A 73 -1.28 9.51 6.27
C ILE A 73 -0.11 10.45 5.98
N SER A 74 1.06 10.16 6.53
CA SER A 74 2.27 10.92 6.23
C SER A 74 3.53 10.09 6.41
N LEU A 75 4.54 10.45 5.62
CA LEU A 75 5.89 9.94 5.75
C LEU A 75 6.84 11.11 6.02
N GLN A 76 7.55 11.03 7.14
CA GLN A 76 8.58 11.98 7.54
C GLN A 76 9.89 11.21 7.63
N LEU A 77 10.70 11.34 6.58
CA LEU A 77 12.01 10.72 6.52
C LEU A 77 12.96 11.56 7.40
N PRO A 78 13.36 11.08 8.61
CA PRO A 78 14.40 11.76 9.37
C PRO A 78 15.64 11.87 8.48
N SER A 79 16.36 12.99 8.59
CA SER A 79 17.55 13.31 7.77
C SER A 79 18.37 12.06 7.47
N MET A 80 18.37 11.68 6.18
CA MET A 80 19.08 10.54 5.61
C MET A 80 20.47 10.94 5.14
#